data_AF-A0A7S3MDR3-F1
#
_entry.id   AF-A0A7S3MDR3-F1
#
_cell.length_a   1.000
_cell.length_b   1.000
_cell.length_c   1.000
_cell.angle_alpha   90.00
_cell.angle_beta   90.00
_cell.angle_gamma   90.00
#
_symmetry.space_group_name_H-M   'P 1'
#
loop_
_entity.id
_entity.type
_entity.pdbx_description
1 polymer ?
#
loop_
_entity_poly.entity_id
_entity_poly.type
_entity_poly.pdbx_seq_one_letter_code
_entity_poly.pdbx_strand_id
1 'polypeptide(L)'
;NEAQHWLIQFKRTLCTADLHQAWEIYQQLFKKIKVQITNLKWLELHHVSPALTNAADLSLAVPGTYKPHTADIGIKSFAHYIGVIASKQRPRRMSMLGADGKRYEFLLKGHEDLRQ
;
A
#
# COMPACT_ATOMS: atom_id res chain seq x y z
N ASN A 1 8.84 10.02 -18.26
CA ASN A 1 9.74 10.93 -19.02
C ASN A 1 9.14 11.38 -20.35
N GLU A 2 8.61 10.47 -21.18
CA GLU A 2 8.08 10.84 -22.52
C GLU A 2 6.75 11.62 -22.51
N ALA A 3 5.70 11.16 -21.80
CA ALA A 3 4.45 11.91 -21.69
C ALA A 3 4.63 13.31 -21.06
N GLN A 4 5.55 13.42 -20.10
CA GLN A 4 5.89 14.69 -19.46
C GLN A 4 6.55 15.67 -20.45
N HIS A 5 7.39 15.17 -21.36
CA HIS A 5 7.98 16.00 -22.41
C HIS A 5 6.89 16.60 -23.31
N TRP A 6 5.92 15.80 -23.77
CA TRP A 6 4.81 16.27 -24.57
C TRP A 6 3.93 17.30 -23.85
N LEU A 7 3.68 17.13 -22.56
CA LEU A 7 2.99 18.14 -21.75
C LEU A 7 3.78 19.46 -21.65
N ILE A 8 5.10 19.40 -21.53
CA ILE A 8 5.95 20.60 -21.51
C ILE A 8 5.92 21.31 -22.86
N GLN A 9 5.96 20.57 -23.98
CA GLN A 9 5.84 21.16 -25.31
C GLN A 9 4.48 21.83 -25.51
N PHE A 10 3.38 21.13 -25.18
CA PHE A 10 2.04 21.71 -25.23
C PHE A 10 1.93 23.02 -24.44
N LYS A 11 2.52 23.08 -23.24
CA LYS A 11 2.52 24.32 -22.43
C LYS A 11 3.22 25.50 -23.10
N ARG A 12 4.16 25.25 -24.03
CA ARG A 12 4.90 26.28 -24.77
C ARG A 12 4.24 26.61 -26.10
N THR A 13 3.72 25.61 -26.80
CA THR A 13 3.23 25.72 -28.18
C THR A 13 1.71 25.90 -28.26
N LEU A 14 0.98 25.47 -27.23
CA LEU A 14 -0.49 25.27 -27.23
C LEU A 14 -0.98 24.34 -28.36
N CYS A 15 -0.07 23.54 -28.95
CA CYS A 15 -0.40 22.61 -30.01
C CYS A 15 -1.10 21.36 -29.46
N THR A 16 -2.38 21.19 -29.78
CA THR A 16 -3.20 20.07 -29.28
C THR A 16 -2.67 18.69 -29.68
N ALA A 17 -1.89 18.59 -30.76
CA ALA A 17 -1.23 17.35 -31.14
C ALA A 17 -0.27 16.84 -30.05
N ASP A 18 0.48 17.74 -29.41
CA ASP A 18 1.39 17.39 -28.30
C ASP A 18 0.59 16.83 -27.11
N LEU A 19 -0.58 17.42 -26.82
CA LEU A 19 -1.45 16.93 -25.75
C LEU A 19 -2.02 15.54 -26.06
N HIS A 20 -2.41 15.28 -27.31
CA HIS A 20 -2.86 13.95 -27.74
C HIS A 20 -1.76 12.89 -27.58
N GLN A 21 -0.51 13.21 -27.92
CA GLN A 21 0.62 12.30 -27.73
C GLN A 21 0.81 11.93 -26.24
N ALA A 22 0.75 12.90 -25.33
CA ALA A 22 0.80 12.63 -23.89
C ALA A 22 -0.38 11.74 -23.44
N TRP A 23 -1.58 12.02 -23.94
CA TRP A 23 -2.79 11.29 -23.59
C TRP A 23 -2.75 9.82 -24.00
N GLU A 24 -2.25 9.52 -25.20
CA GLU A 24 -2.10 8.13 -25.66
C GLU A 24 -1.20 7.32 -24.74
N ILE A 25 -0.07 7.89 -24.31
CA ILE A 25 0.85 7.25 -23.36
C ILE A 25 0.15 7.00 -22.03
N TYR A 26 -0.56 8.00 -21.49
CA TYR A 26 -1.31 7.84 -20.24
C TYR A 26 -2.40 6.79 -20.34
N GLN A 27 -3.14 6.73 -21.45
CA GLN A 27 -4.18 5.74 -21.68
C GLN A 27 -3.63 4.32 -21.69
N GLN A 28 -2.51 4.10 -22.38
CA GLN A 28 -1.86 2.79 -22.41
C GLN A 28 -1.36 2.38 -21.02
N LEU A 29 -0.71 3.30 -20.30
CA LEU A 29 -0.22 3.05 -18.95
C LEU A 29 -1.38 2.76 -17.98
N PHE A 30 -2.45 3.55 -18.04
CA PHE A 30 -3.64 3.38 -17.21
C PHE A 30 -4.27 1.99 -17.40
N LYS A 31 -4.42 1.53 -18.65
CA LYS A 31 -4.94 0.18 -18.94
C LYS A 31 -4.07 -0.91 -18.32
N LYS A 32 -2.74 -0.81 -18.45
CA LYS A 32 -1.78 -1.76 -17.86
C LYS A 32 -1.86 -1.78 -16.34
N ILE A 33 -1.80 -0.60 -15.71
CA ILE A 33 -1.88 -0.46 -14.24
C ILE A 33 -3.22 -0.98 -13.72
N LYS A 34 -4.34 -0.68 -14.39
CA LYS A 34 -5.67 -1.13 -13.98
C LYS A 34 -5.74 -2.65 -13.91
N VAL A 35 -5.27 -3.35 -14.94
CA VAL A 35 -5.25 -4.83 -14.96
C VAL A 35 -4.38 -5.39 -13.82
N GLN A 36 -3.17 -4.84 -13.64
CA GLN A 36 -2.27 -5.28 -12.58
C GLN A 36 -2.89 -5.07 -11.19
N ILE A 37 -3.42 -3.88 -10.92
CA ILE A 37 -4.04 -3.54 -9.64
C ILE A 37 -5.21 -4.48 -9.39
N THR A 38 -6.17 -4.59 -10.32
CA THR A 38 -7.39 -5.41 -10.12
C THR A 38 -7.08 -6.86 -9.77
N ASN A 39 -6.05 -7.44 -10.39
CA ASN A 39 -5.66 -8.84 -10.18
C ASN A 39 -4.75 -9.08 -8.97
N LEU A 40 -4.25 -8.02 -8.33
CA LEU A 40 -3.37 -8.11 -7.17
C LEU A 40 -4.16 -8.60 -5.95
N LYS A 41 -3.92 -9.85 -5.55
CA LYS A 41 -4.54 -10.51 -4.39
C LYS A 41 -3.63 -10.52 -3.15
N TRP A 42 -2.33 -10.51 -3.36
CA TRP A 42 -1.32 -10.58 -2.31
C TRP A 42 -0.19 -9.60 -2.60
N LEU A 43 0.40 -9.06 -1.54
CA LEU A 43 1.62 -8.28 -1.59
C LEU A 43 2.68 -8.99 -0.74
N GLU A 44 3.88 -9.12 -1.28
CA GLU A 44 5.03 -9.57 -0.50
C GLU A 44 5.64 -8.37 0.21
N LEU A 45 5.64 -8.41 1.55
CA LEU A 45 6.04 -7.28 2.39
C LEU A 45 7.46 -6.82 2.07
N HIS A 46 8.36 -7.73 1.71
CA HIS A 46 9.75 -7.40 1.41
C HIS A 46 9.91 -6.52 0.16
N HIS A 47 9.01 -6.64 -0.82
CA HIS A 47 9.01 -5.79 -2.02
C HIS A 47 8.41 -4.40 -1.76
N VAL A 48 7.50 -4.26 -0.79
CA VAL A 48 6.77 -3.01 -0.54
C VAL A 48 7.24 -2.26 0.71
N SER A 49 7.87 -2.95 1.66
CA SER A 49 8.44 -2.40 2.90
C SER A 49 9.51 -3.33 3.48
N PRO A 50 10.77 -3.20 3.04
CA PRO A 50 11.90 -3.89 3.65
C PRO A 50 12.05 -3.57 5.13
N ALA A 51 11.72 -2.34 5.55
CA ALA A 51 11.78 -1.91 6.93
C ALA A 51 10.86 -2.73 7.85
N LEU A 52 9.60 -2.93 7.46
CA LEU A 52 8.67 -3.77 8.24
C LEU A 52 9.01 -5.25 8.15
N THR A 53 9.61 -5.69 7.04
CA THR A 53 10.08 -7.08 6.89
C THR A 53 11.21 -7.39 7.86
N ASN A 54 12.14 -6.45 8.06
CA ASN A 54 13.29 -6.60 8.93
C ASN A 54 13.01 -6.22 10.40
N ALA A 55 11.84 -5.64 10.68
CA ALA A 55 11.44 -5.28 12.02
C ALA A 55 11.11 -6.56 12.82
N ALA A 56 11.83 -6.75 13.92
CA ALA A 56 11.66 -7.87 14.83
C ALA A 56 11.76 -7.41 16.28
N ASP A 57 11.06 -8.13 17.16
CA ASP A 57 11.13 -7.97 18.63
C ASP A 57 11.04 -6.51 19.10
N LEU A 58 10.04 -5.78 18.58
CA LEU A 58 9.80 -4.38 18.91
C LEU A 58 9.24 -4.26 20.34
N SER A 59 9.72 -3.25 21.07
CA SER A 59 9.12 -2.84 22.36
C SER A 59 7.74 -2.20 22.22
N LEU A 60 7.35 -1.83 20.99
CA LEU A 60 6.04 -1.28 20.69
C LEU A 60 4.96 -2.36 20.84
N ALA A 61 3.93 -2.07 21.62
CA ALA A 61 2.78 -2.95 21.79
C ALA A 61 2.07 -3.22 20.46
N VAL A 62 1.54 -4.43 20.30
CA VAL A 62 0.60 -4.76 19.24
C VAL A 62 -0.59 -3.78 19.30
N PRO A 63 -1.00 -3.16 18.17
CA PRO A 63 -2.07 -2.17 18.19
C PRO A 63 -3.37 -2.73 18.80
N GLY A 64 -3.99 -1.97 19.69
CA GLY A 64 -5.23 -2.35 20.38
C GLY A 64 -5.07 -3.33 21.55
N THR A 65 -3.84 -3.73 21.90
CA THR A 65 -3.61 -4.64 23.04
C THR A 65 -3.10 -3.94 24.30
N TYR A 66 -2.67 -2.67 24.22
CA TYR A 66 -2.21 -1.90 25.36
C TYR A 66 -3.28 -1.82 26.46
N LYS A 67 -2.89 -2.11 27.69
CA LYS A 67 -3.73 -2.00 28.88
C LYS A 67 -2.91 -1.40 30.02
N PRO A 68 -3.41 -0.35 30.70
CA PRO A 68 -2.74 0.21 31.86
C PRO A 68 -2.44 -0.86 32.92
N HIS A 69 -1.28 -0.75 33.56
CA HIS A 69 -0.84 -1.62 34.66
C HIS A 69 -0.63 -3.10 34.27
N THR A 70 -0.52 -3.41 32.98
CA THR A 70 -0.14 -4.74 32.50
C THR A 70 1.06 -4.65 31.57
N ALA A 71 1.82 -5.74 31.44
CA ALA A 71 2.94 -5.78 30.51
C ALA A 71 2.43 -5.76 29.06
N ASP A 72 3.09 -4.95 28.22
CA ASP A 72 2.75 -4.84 26.82
C ASP A 72 3.11 -6.12 26.04
N ILE A 73 2.21 -6.49 25.13
CA ILE A 73 2.50 -7.53 24.15
C ILE A 73 3.20 -6.84 22.98
N GLY A 74 4.53 -6.91 22.96
CA GLY A 74 5.34 -6.32 21.88
C GLY A 74 5.09 -6.97 20.52
N ILE A 75 5.37 -6.25 19.43
CA ILE A 75 5.32 -6.79 18.08
C ILE A 75 6.59 -7.61 17.82
N LYS A 76 6.46 -8.93 17.71
CA LYS A 76 7.57 -9.84 17.41
C LYS A 76 7.98 -9.79 15.94
N SER A 77 7.02 -9.77 15.01
CA SER A 77 7.28 -9.64 13.57
C SER A 77 6.01 -9.35 12.78
N PHE A 78 6.17 -8.92 11.53
CA PHE A 78 5.08 -8.75 10.56
C PHE A 78 5.02 -9.93 9.59
N ALA A 79 3.82 -10.32 9.16
CA ALA A 79 3.66 -11.37 8.17
C ALA A 79 4.27 -10.97 6.81
N HIS A 80 4.98 -11.90 6.16
CA HIS A 80 5.61 -11.66 4.86
C HIS A 80 4.62 -11.44 3.71
N TYR A 81 3.38 -11.91 3.86
CA TYR A 81 2.33 -11.76 2.87
C TYR A 81 1.18 -10.93 3.43
N ILE A 82 0.77 -9.91 2.69
CA ILE A 82 -0.39 -9.08 2.98
C ILE A 82 -1.50 -9.44 2.00
N GLY A 83 -2.68 -9.80 2.50
CA GLY A 83 -3.85 -10.05 1.67
C GLY A 83 -4.47 -8.75 1.18
N VAL A 84 -4.91 -8.69 -0.07
CA VAL A 84 -5.64 -7.56 -0.64
C VAL A 84 -7.09 -7.98 -0.87
N ILE A 85 -8.03 -7.33 -0.19
CA ILE A 85 -9.45 -7.63 -0.35
C ILE A 85 -9.96 -7.01 -1.66
N ALA A 86 -10.64 -7.80 -2.50
CA ALA A 86 -11.20 -7.34 -3.76
C ALA A 86 -12.49 -6.52 -3.53
N SER A 87 -12.33 -5.24 -3.21
CA SER A 87 -13.42 -4.26 -3.09
C SER A 87 -13.04 -2.94 -3.76
N LYS A 88 -13.93 -1.94 -3.76
CA LYS A 88 -13.58 -0.59 -4.27
C LYS A 88 -12.40 0.02 -3.51
N GLN A 89 -12.38 -0.14 -2.19
CA GLN A 89 -11.37 0.46 -1.30
C GLN A 89 -10.10 -0.37 -1.18
N ARG A 90 -10.16 -1.66 -1.57
CA ARG A 90 -9.05 -2.61 -1.56
C ARG A 90 -8.25 -2.60 -0.25
N PRO A 91 -8.90 -2.77 0.92
CA PRO A 91 -8.19 -2.76 2.18
C PRO A 91 -7.24 -3.96 2.28
N ARG A 92 -6.15 -3.78 3.04
CA ARG A 92 -5.07 -4.77 3.15
C ARG A 92 -5.22 -5.53 4.47
N ARG A 93 -5.36 -6.85 4.42
CA ARG A 93 -5.33 -7.72 5.60
C ARG A 93 -3.88 -8.04 5.93
N MET A 94 -3.39 -7.49 7.03
CA MET A 94 -2.04 -7.70 7.55
C MET A 94 -2.14 -8.47 8.86
N SER A 95 -1.20 -9.38 9.10
CA SER A 95 -1.07 -10.08 10.38
C SER A 95 0.26 -9.75 11.04
N MET A 96 0.26 -9.63 12.37
CA MET A 96 1.45 -9.44 13.19
C MET A 96 1.55 -10.61 14.17
N LEU A 97 2.77 -11.04 14.48
CA LEU A 97 3.04 -11.98 15.57
C LEU A 97 3.35 -11.17 16.83
N GLY A 98 2.64 -11.42 17.92
CA GLY A 98 2.93 -10.83 19.22
C GLY A 98 4.06 -11.57 19.94
N ALA A 99 4.69 -10.91 20.90
CA ALA A 99 5.69 -11.50 21.78
C ALA A 99 5.10 -12.66 22.62
N ASP A 100 3.77 -12.68 22.81
CA ASP A 100 3.02 -13.76 23.45
C ASP A 100 2.80 -15.00 22.55
N GLY A 101 3.32 -14.96 21.32
CA GLY A 101 3.20 -16.04 20.33
C GLY A 101 1.88 -16.06 19.56
N LYS A 102 0.95 -15.13 19.81
CA LYS A 102 -0.34 -15.07 19.11
C LYS A 102 -0.25 -14.25 17.83
N ARG A 103 -1.09 -14.61 16.85
CA ARG A 103 -1.27 -13.81 15.62
C ARG A 103 -2.41 -12.83 15.81
N TYR A 104 -2.16 -11.59 15.42
CA TYR A 104 -3.12 -10.50 15.45
C TYR A 104 -3.39 -10.05 14.02
N GLU A 105 -4.65 -10.09 13.60
CA GLU A 105 -5.05 -9.68 12.26
C GLU A 105 -5.62 -8.26 12.26
N PHE A 106 -5.19 -7.48 11.29
CA PHE A 106 -5.59 -6.09 11.10
C PHE A 106 -6.05 -5.85 9.67
N LEU A 107 -6.96 -4.90 9.53
CA LEU A 107 -7.41 -4.40 8.25
C LEU A 107 -6.89 -2.97 8.05
N LEU A 108 -5.90 -2.81 7.18
CA LEU A 108 -5.32 -1.52 6.83
C LEU A 108 -6.16 -0.85 5.73
N LYS A 109 -6.75 0.30 6.05
CA LYS A 109 -7.58 1.09 5.14
C LYS A 109 -6.91 2.44 4.88
N GLY A 110 -6.47 2.66 3.64
CA GLY A 110 -5.68 3.85 3.29
C GLY A 110 -6.48 5.09 2.84
N HIS A 111 -7.75 4.92 2.48
CA HIS A 111 -8.60 5.97 1.90
C HIS A 111 -9.90 6.19 2.69
N GLU A 112 -9.88 5.86 3.99
CA GLU A 112 -11.03 6.02 4.88
C GLU A 112 -10.59 6.80 6.14
N ASP A 113 -11.42 7.74 6.61
CA ASP A 113 -11.27 8.30 7.96
C ASP A 113 -11.87 7.31 8.96
N LEU A 114 -11.04 6.81 9.89
CA LEU A 114 -11.43 5.77 10.85
C LEU A 114 -12.00 6.34 12.16
N ARG A 115 -12.17 7.66 12.27
CA ARG A 115 -12.65 8.34 13.50
C ARG A 115 -14.17 8.56 13.54
N GLN A 116 -14.87 8.32 12.43
CA GLN A 116 -16.31 8.50 12.26
C GLN A 116 -17.06 7.21 12.58
#